data_AF-A0A9W7G1J0-F1
#
_entry.id   AF-A0A9W7G1J0-F1
#
_cell.length_a   1.000
_cell.length_b   1.000
_cell.length_c   1.000
_cell.angle_alpha   90.00
_cell.angle_beta   90.00
_cell.angle_gamma   90.00
#
_symmetry.space_group_name_H-M   'P 1'
#
loop_
_entity.id
_entity.type
_entity.pdbx_description
1 polymer ?
#
loop_
_entity_poly.entity_id
_entity_poly.type
_entity_poly.pdbx_seq_one_letter_code
_entity_poly.pdbx_strand_id
1 'polypeptide(L)'
;MKLVSTLLNRNIGGVARSIAPAFSTKSSLITDNTQGVHGNMKSSGVWRNKPLFRREGDARFKTGKEAADMLVQEAIRRDGHEEEFVATVSSTLSCLGTVFDRSPKYAWIAKQLLEPERLVHFRVAWIDDVGVMRMNRGFRVQYSSAAGPYE
;
A
#
# COMPACT_ATOMS: atom_id res chain seq x y z
N MET A 1 19.50 57.04 -11.08
CA MET A 1 18.88 57.75 -9.94
C MET A 1 18.76 56.74 -8.80
N LYS A 2 19.65 56.81 -7.80
CA LYS A 2 19.39 57.26 -6.40
C LYS A 2 18.35 56.37 -5.69
N LEU A 3 18.53 55.79 -4.49
CA LEU A 3 19.47 56.03 -3.39
C LEU A 3 19.36 54.88 -2.36
N VAL A 4 20.44 54.68 -1.62
CA VAL A 4 20.62 53.91 -0.39
C VAL A 4 19.99 54.65 0.81
N SER A 5 19.49 53.94 1.84
CA SER A 5 19.51 54.32 3.29
C SER A 5 18.66 53.32 4.09
N THR A 6 19.22 52.38 4.86
CA THR A 6 19.62 52.51 6.28
C THR A 6 18.53 53.11 7.17
N LEU A 7 18.09 52.38 8.21
CA LEU A 7 18.07 52.87 9.59
C LEU A 7 17.93 51.70 10.59
N LEU A 8 18.87 51.72 11.53
CA LEU A 8 19.06 50.91 12.71
C LEU A 8 18.13 51.43 13.82
N ASN A 9 17.54 50.56 14.65
CA ASN A 9 17.36 50.93 16.06
C ASN A 9 17.41 49.71 16.99
N ARG A 10 18.42 49.75 17.87
CA ARG A 10 18.54 48.91 19.07
C ARG A 10 17.78 49.61 20.19
N ASN A 11 17.09 48.88 21.08
CA ASN A 11 17.38 49.02 22.52
C ASN A 11 16.72 47.96 23.44
N ILE A 12 17.59 47.36 24.26
CA ILE A 12 17.53 46.94 25.69
C ILE A 12 16.32 46.19 26.31
N GLY A 13 16.68 45.05 26.93
CA GLY A 13 16.50 44.87 28.38
C GLY A 13 15.41 43.89 28.83
N GLY A 14 15.81 42.79 29.49
CA GLY A 14 14.90 42.00 30.34
C GLY A 14 15.22 40.51 30.41
N VAL A 15 15.92 40.10 31.46
CA VAL A 15 16.15 38.70 31.83
C VAL A 15 14.87 38.11 32.44
N ALA A 16 14.41 36.96 31.94
CA ALA A 16 13.58 36.03 32.71
C ALA A 16 13.83 34.58 32.24
N ARG A 17 14.33 33.74 33.16
CA ARG A 17 14.33 32.27 33.03
C ARG A 17 12.88 31.77 33.09
N SER A 18 12.49 30.83 32.23
CA SER A 18 11.85 29.57 32.67
C SER A 18 11.54 28.64 31.49
N ILE A 19 12.14 27.45 31.56
CA ILE A 19 11.53 26.12 31.33
C ILE A 19 10.90 25.88 29.94
N ALA A 20 11.62 25.10 29.12
CA ALA A 20 11.08 24.45 27.93
C ALA A 20 9.87 23.56 28.30
N PRO A 21 8.76 23.58 27.53
CA PRO A 21 7.72 22.59 27.72
C PRO A 21 8.20 21.24 27.16
N ALA A 22 7.97 20.21 27.97
CA ALA A 22 8.40 18.84 27.77
C ALA A 22 7.93 18.25 26.43
N PHE A 23 8.81 17.49 25.81
CA PHE A 23 8.51 16.54 24.75
C PHE A 23 7.45 15.55 25.27
N SER A 24 6.21 15.64 24.80
CA SER A 24 5.15 14.69 25.15
C SER A 24 5.31 13.43 24.30
N THR A 25 6.12 12.48 24.78
CA THR A 25 6.10 11.10 24.31
C THR A 25 4.84 10.43 24.82
N LYS A 26 3.72 10.54 24.08
CA LYS A 26 2.64 9.56 24.22
C LYS A 26 3.05 8.28 23.50
N SER A 27 3.88 7.48 24.18
CA SER A 27 3.87 6.03 24.02
C SER A 27 2.57 5.53 24.64
N SER A 28 1.51 5.39 23.83
CA SER A 28 0.35 4.61 24.24
C SER A 28 0.61 3.15 23.91
N LEU A 29 1.29 2.48 24.84
CA LEU A 29 1.30 1.03 24.93
C LEU A 29 -0.15 0.55 25.07
N ILE A 30 -0.52 -0.34 24.14
CA ILE A 30 -1.51 -1.42 24.23
C ILE A 30 -2.50 -1.31 25.41
N THR A 31 -3.75 -0.96 25.09
CA THR A 31 -4.90 -1.51 25.82
C THR A 31 -5.59 -2.52 24.90
N ASP A 32 -5.13 -3.77 24.95
CA ASP A 32 -5.92 -4.91 24.52
C ASP A 32 -6.98 -5.14 25.60
N ASN A 33 -8.17 -4.58 25.38
CA ASN A 33 -9.30 -4.76 26.28
C ASN A 33 -10.20 -5.86 25.70
N THR A 34 -9.76 -7.11 25.85
CA THR A 34 -10.57 -8.30 25.62
C THR A 34 -11.03 -8.86 26.95
N GLN A 35 -12.22 -8.47 27.42
CA GLN A 35 -13.13 -9.36 28.17
C GLN A 35 -14.57 -8.82 28.11
N GLY A 36 -15.31 -9.27 27.09
CA GLY A 36 -16.75 -9.46 27.19
C GLY A 36 -17.01 -10.94 26.97
N VAL A 37 -17.31 -11.69 28.04
CA VAL A 37 -17.39 -13.17 28.01
C VAL A 37 -18.59 -13.68 27.19
N HIS A 38 -19.58 -12.82 26.93
CA HIS A 38 -20.62 -13.05 25.92
C HIS A 38 -20.87 -11.76 25.13
N GLY A 39 -20.05 -11.50 24.12
CA GLY A 39 -20.17 -10.32 23.27
C GLY A 39 -20.14 -10.68 21.80
N ASN A 40 -21.29 -10.55 21.13
CA ASN A 40 -21.39 -10.71 19.67
C ASN A 40 -20.45 -9.70 18.98
N MET A 41 -19.33 -10.17 18.43
CA MET A 41 -18.24 -9.34 17.94
C MET A 41 -18.62 -8.70 16.60
N LYS A 42 -19.17 -7.48 16.61
CA LYS A 42 -19.27 -6.66 15.38
C LYS A 42 -17.90 -6.05 15.06
N SER A 43 -16.99 -6.86 14.51
CA SER A 43 -15.61 -6.48 14.16
C SER A 43 -15.48 -5.67 12.86
N SER A 44 -16.59 -5.20 12.27
CA SER A 44 -16.61 -4.64 10.91
C SER A 44 -15.99 -3.25 10.79
N GLY A 45 -15.86 -2.50 11.90
CA GLY A 45 -15.36 -1.11 11.91
C GLY A 45 -13.83 -0.97 11.94
N VAL A 46 -13.10 -1.95 12.49
CA VAL A 46 -11.64 -1.83 12.70
C VAL A 46 -10.87 -1.78 11.39
N TRP A 47 -11.35 -2.54 10.39
CA TRP A 47 -10.67 -2.64 9.12
C TRP A 47 -10.87 -1.40 8.27
N ARG A 48 -12.11 -0.91 8.06
CA ARG A 48 -12.37 0.31 7.25
C ARG A 48 -11.65 1.56 7.75
N ASN A 49 -11.39 1.65 9.06
CA ASN A 49 -10.72 2.78 9.66
C ASN A 49 -9.20 2.78 9.48
N LYS A 50 -8.62 1.67 8.99
CA LYS A 50 -7.19 1.58 8.66
C LYS A 50 -6.98 1.99 7.21
N PRO A 51 -5.93 2.76 6.91
CA PRO A 51 -5.58 3.06 5.53
C PRO A 51 -5.12 1.79 4.80
N LEU A 52 -5.59 1.59 3.57
CA LEU A 52 -5.18 0.46 2.75
C LEU A 52 -3.73 0.63 2.26
N PHE A 53 -3.36 1.88 1.94
CA PHE A 53 -2.01 2.30 1.57
C PHE A 53 -1.60 3.53 2.40
N ARG A 54 -0.34 3.59 2.85
CA ARG A 54 0.19 4.63 3.75
C ARG A 54 1.10 5.65 3.04
N ARG A 55 0.74 6.07 1.82
CA ARG A 55 1.67 6.83 0.95
C ARG A 55 1.11 8.19 0.47
N GLU A 56 -0.21 8.33 0.39
CA GLU A 56 -0.88 9.56 -0.05
C GLU A 56 -2.00 9.92 0.93
N GLY A 57 -1.63 10.35 2.14
CA GLY A 57 -2.59 10.78 3.15
C GLY A 57 -3.56 9.67 3.57
N ASP A 58 -3.05 8.56 4.13
CA ASP A 58 -3.82 7.49 4.77
C ASP A 58 -5.22 7.25 4.17
N ALA A 59 -5.27 7.05 2.86
CA ALA A 59 -6.51 6.86 2.13
C ALA A 59 -7.26 5.63 2.67
N ARG A 60 -8.51 5.87 3.05
CA ARG A 60 -9.45 4.86 3.58
C ARG A 60 -10.57 4.67 2.57
N PHE A 61 -11.07 3.45 2.49
CA PHE A 61 -12.25 3.14 1.69
C PHE A 61 -13.49 3.03 2.58
N LYS A 62 -14.60 3.58 2.11
CA LYS A 62 -15.92 3.45 2.74
C LYS A 62 -16.68 2.26 2.14
N THR A 63 -16.60 2.13 0.82
CA THR A 63 -17.26 1.07 0.05
C THR A 63 -16.25 0.07 -0.52
N GLY A 64 -16.73 -1.13 -0.84
CA GLY A 64 -15.93 -2.16 -1.47
C GLY A 64 -15.51 -1.79 -2.89
N LYS A 65 -16.33 -1.02 -3.61
CA LYS A 65 -15.95 -0.45 -4.91
C LYS A 65 -14.75 0.49 -4.78
N GLU A 66 -14.78 1.41 -3.82
CA GLU A 66 -13.62 2.28 -3.55
C GLU A 66 -12.36 1.47 -3.20
N ALA A 67 -12.50 0.38 -2.45
CA ALA A 67 -11.37 -0.52 -2.16
C ALA A 67 -10.79 -1.17 -3.43
N ALA A 68 -11.66 -1.64 -4.32
CA ALA A 68 -11.28 -2.22 -5.61
C ALA A 68 -10.58 -1.17 -6.48
N ASP A 69 -11.15 0.03 -6.60
CA ASP A 69 -10.55 1.13 -7.37
C ASP A 69 -9.15 1.49 -6.85
N MET A 70 -8.99 1.59 -5.52
CA MET A 70 -7.68 1.85 -4.90
C MET A 70 -6.65 0.74 -5.20
N LEU A 71 -7.08 -0.52 -5.23
CA LEU A 71 -6.22 -1.66 -5.57
C LEU A 71 -5.82 -1.64 -7.06
N VAL A 72 -6.75 -1.29 -7.95
CA VAL A 72 -6.47 -1.14 -9.40
C VAL A 72 -5.49 0.00 -9.64
N GLN A 73 -5.67 1.14 -8.97
CA GLN A 73 -4.72 2.25 -9.06
C GLN A 73 -3.32 1.84 -8.61
N GLU A 74 -3.21 1.01 -7.56
CA GLU A 74 -1.91 0.49 -7.14
C GLU A 74 -1.29 -0.45 -8.18
N ALA A 75 -2.08 -1.29 -8.85
CA ALA A 75 -1.60 -2.14 -9.94
C ALA A 75 -1.12 -1.31 -11.14
N ILE A 76 -1.88 -0.30 -11.57
CA ILE A 76 -1.47 0.63 -12.64
C ILE A 76 -0.18 1.36 -12.28
N ARG A 77 -0.04 1.79 -11.02
CA ARG A 77 1.13 2.52 -10.55
C ARG A 77 2.41 1.66 -10.59
N ARG A 78 2.30 0.35 -10.40
CA ARG A 78 3.45 -0.58 -10.43
C ARG A 78 3.72 -1.10 -11.84
N ASP A 79 2.68 -1.64 -12.46
CA ASP A 79 2.78 -2.48 -13.65
C ASP A 79 1.89 -1.94 -14.78
N GLY A 80 1.72 -0.63 -14.87
CA GLY A 80 0.87 0.03 -15.88
C GLY A 80 1.31 -0.20 -17.33
N HIS A 81 2.50 -0.75 -17.55
CA HIS A 81 2.99 -1.19 -18.87
C HIS A 81 2.47 -2.58 -19.27
N GLU A 82 1.92 -3.35 -18.31
CA GLU A 82 1.31 -4.65 -18.54
C GLU A 82 -0.21 -4.50 -18.65
N GLU A 83 -0.68 -4.05 -19.82
CA GLU A 83 -2.09 -3.73 -20.05
C GLU A 83 -3.04 -4.92 -19.77
N GLU A 84 -2.65 -6.13 -20.18
CA GLU A 84 -3.44 -7.36 -19.97
C GLU A 84 -3.56 -7.74 -18.49
N PHE A 85 -2.48 -7.53 -17.73
CA PHE A 85 -2.48 -7.76 -16.28
C PHE A 85 -3.43 -6.78 -15.60
N VAL A 86 -3.29 -5.48 -15.88
CA VAL A 86 -4.14 -4.43 -15.32
C VAL A 86 -5.61 -4.65 -15.68
N ALA A 87 -5.92 -5.00 -16.92
CA ALA A 87 -7.28 -5.29 -17.37
C ALA A 87 -7.89 -6.46 -16.59
N THR A 88 -7.14 -7.55 -16.42
CA THR A 88 -7.58 -8.74 -15.68
C THR A 88 -7.79 -8.44 -14.20
N VAL A 89 -6.88 -7.70 -13.58
CA VAL A 89 -6.98 -7.26 -12.19
C VAL A 89 -8.20 -6.37 -11.99
N SER A 90 -8.43 -5.41 -12.88
CA SER A 90 -9.58 -4.50 -12.83
C SER A 90 -10.91 -5.26 -12.89
N SER A 91 -11.04 -6.18 -13.85
CA SER A 91 -12.24 -7.03 -14.00
C SER A 91 -12.48 -7.89 -12.74
N THR A 92 -11.44 -8.54 -12.25
CA THR A 92 -11.52 -9.43 -11.09
C THR A 92 -11.89 -8.67 -9.81
N LEU A 93 -11.25 -7.53 -9.55
CA LEU A 93 -11.49 -6.72 -8.35
C LEU A 93 -12.88 -6.06 -8.36
N SER A 94 -13.40 -5.69 -9.53
CA SER A 94 -14.77 -5.20 -9.68
C SER A 94 -15.80 -6.21 -9.15
N CYS A 95 -15.63 -7.49 -9.48
CA CYS A 95 -16.47 -8.58 -8.98
C CYS A 95 -16.35 -8.77 -7.45
N LEU A 96 -15.16 -8.54 -6.90
CA LEU A 96 -14.88 -8.70 -5.45
C LEU A 96 -15.34 -7.51 -4.60
N GLY A 97 -15.79 -6.40 -5.19
CA GLY A 97 -16.28 -5.23 -4.44
C GLY A 97 -17.33 -5.58 -3.39
N THR A 98 -18.29 -6.45 -3.73
CA THR A 98 -19.34 -6.90 -2.79
C THR A 98 -18.78 -7.69 -1.59
N VAL A 99 -17.69 -8.46 -1.81
CA VAL A 99 -16.99 -9.21 -0.77
C VAL A 99 -16.27 -8.25 0.17
N PHE A 100 -15.66 -7.18 -0.35
CA PHE A 100 -15.04 -6.14 0.45
C PHE A 100 -16.06 -5.35 1.28
N ASP A 101 -17.26 -5.12 0.75
CA ASP A 101 -18.35 -4.50 1.51
C ASP A 101 -18.79 -5.35 2.69
N ARG A 102 -18.98 -6.65 2.48
CA ARG A 102 -19.38 -7.58 3.54
C ARG A 102 -18.27 -7.81 4.57
N SER A 103 -17.02 -7.90 4.11
CA SER A 103 -15.87 -8.23 4.94
C SER A 103 -14.62 -7.44 4.48
N PRO A 104 -14.43 -6.22 5.02
CA PRO A 104 -13.38 -5.30 4.57
C PRO A 104 -11.96 -5.84 4.68
N LYS A 105 -11.69 -6.77 5.62
CA LYS A 105 -10.38 -7.40 5.80
C LYS A 105 -9.82 -8.02 4.51
N TYR A 106 -10.68 -8.46 3.59
CA TYR A 106 -10.24 -9.09 2.34
C TYR A 106 -9.57 -8.11 1.37
N ALA A 107 -9.79 -6.80 1.50
CA ALA A 107 -9.05 -5.81 0.72
C ALA A 107 -7.54 -5.83 1.03
N TRP A 108 -7.17 -6.07 2.30
CA TRP A 108 -5.75 -6.22 2.68
C TRP A 108 -5.14 -7.53 2.18
N ILE A 109 -5.94 -8.59 2.07
CA ILE A 109 -5.46 -9.86 1.51
C ILE A 109 -5.28 -9.72 0.00
N ALA A 110 -6.26 -9.12 -0.69
CA ALA A 110 -6.17 -8.83 -2.12
C ALA A 110 -4.93 -7.97 -2.44
N LYS A 111 -4.63 -6.96 -1.62
CA LYS A 111 -3.39 -6.17 -1.74
C LYS A 111 -2.12 -7.02 -1.77
N GLN A 112 -2.04 -8.06 -0.94
CA GLN A 112 -0.88 -8.96 -0.92
C GLN A 112 -0.89 -9.92 -2.11
N LEU A 113 -2.08 -10.38 -2.52
CA LEU A 113 -2.26 -11.33 -3.61
C LEU A 113 -1.99 -10.73 -5.00
N LEU A 114 -2.09 -9.41 -5.13
CA LEU A 114 -1.71 -8.70 -6.36
C LEU A 114 -0.22 -8.83 -6.67
N GLU A 115 0.62 -9.12 -5.67
CA GLU A 115 2.04 -9.33 -5.86
C GLU A 115 2.35 -10.83 -5.90
N PRO A 116 3.06 -11.31 -6.94
CA PRO A 116 3.45 -12.70 -6.99
C PRO A 116 4.44 -13.04 -5.88
N GLU A 117 4.30 -14.20 -5.26
CA GLU A 117 5.24 -14.72 -4.25
C GLU A 117 6.66 -14.85 -4.80
N ARG A 118 6.81 -15.24 -6.07
CA ARG A 118 8.12 -15.30 -6.76
C ARG A 118 7.97 -15.12 -8.26
N LEU A 119 8.89 -14.35 -8.83
CA LEU A 119 9.06 -14.22 -10.28
C LEU A 119 10.47 -14.64 -10.67
N VAL A 120 10.59 -15.61 -11.58
CA VAL A 120 11.87 -16.08 -12.13
C VAL A 120 11.91 -15.78 -13.62
N HIS A 121 12.90 -15.02 -14.06
CA HIS A 121 13.18 -14.76 -15.47
C HIS A 121 14.58 -15.32 -15.80
N PHE A 122 14.70 -16.05 -16.91
CA PHE A 122 15.94 -16.76 -17.24
C PHE A 122 16.17 -16.82 -18.75
N ARG A 123 17.42 -17.01 -19.15
CA ARG A 123 17.81 -17.19 -20.56
C ARG A 123 17.65 -18.65 -20.98
N VAL A 124 17.03 -18.89 -22.12
CA VAL A 124 16.92 -20.20 -22.77
C VAL A 124 17.75 -20.16 -24.05
N ALA A 125 18.91 -20.80 -24.04
CA ALA A 125 19.77 -20.93 -25.22
C ALA A 125 19.58 -22.31 -25.85
N TRP A 126 19.40 -22.36 -27.16
CA TRP A 126 19.17 -23.59 -27.92
C TRP A 126 19.72 -23.45 -29.35
N ILE A 127 19.94 -24.57 -30.02
CA ILE A 127 20.43 -24.60 -31.41
C ILE A 127 19.27 -25.06 -32.29
N ASP A 128 19.00 -24.35 -33.38
CA ASP A 128 17.97 -24.74 -34.33
C ASP A 128 18.42 -25.85 -35.30
N ASP A 129 17.50 -26.34 -36.14
CA ASP A 129 17.78 -27.42 -37.08
C ASP A 129 18.83 -27.09 -38.15
N VAL A 130 19.13 -25.79 -38.35
CA VAL A 130 20.17 -25.31 -39.28
C VAL A 130 21.50 -25.00 -38.58
N GLY A 131 21.62 -25.32 -37.28
CA GLY A 131 22.86 -25.18 -36.50
C GLY A 131 23.10 -23.78 -35.95
N VAL A 132 22.12 -22.87 -36.00
CA VAL A 132 22.26 -21.49 -35.52
C VAL A 132 21.84 -21.39 -34.06
N MET A 133 22.68 -20.72 -33.25
CA MET A 133 22.39 -20.45 -31.84
C MET A 133 21.24 -19.44 -31.70
N ARG A 134 20.19 -19.84 -30.99
CA ARG A 134 19.03 -19.02 -30.64
C ARG A 134 19.02 -18.73 -29.14
N MET A 135 18.51 -17.55 -28.78
CA MET A 135 18.31 -17.15 -27.39
C MET A 135 16.90 -16.64 -27.19
N ASN A 136 16.20 -17.19 -26.21
CA ASN A 136 14.88 -16.75 -25.78
C ASN A 136 14.89 -16.40 -24.29
N ARG A 137 13.86 -15.66 -23.86
CA ARG A 137 13.60 -15.38 -22.46
C ARG A 137 12.52 -16.33 -21.96
N GLY A 138 12.83 -17.09 -20.92
CA GLY A 138 11.87 -17.91 -20.18
C GLY A 138 11.38 -17.18 -18.94
N PHE A 139 10.16 -17.51 -18.52
CA PHE A 139 9.51 -16.96 -17.33
C PHE A 139 8.85 -18.08 -16.51
N ARG A 140 8.89 -17.96 -15.19
CA ARG A 140 8.04 -18.72 -14.26
C ARG A 140 7.54 -17.75 -13.21
N VAL A 141 6.23 -17.53 -13.19
CA VAL A 141 5.55 -16.69 -12.21
C VAL A 141 4.84 -17.60 -11.22
N GLN A 142 5.22 -17.50 -9.96
CA GLN A 142 4.65 -18.24 -8.85
C GLN A 142 3.80 -17.26 -8.05
N TYR A 143 2.52 -17.16 -8.39
CA TYR A 143 1.65 -16.11 -7.85
C TYR A 143 1.26 -16.36 -6.40
N SER A 144 0.64 -17.50 -6.12
CA SER A 144 0.20 -17.84 -4.76
C SER A 144 0.22 -19.34 -4.51
N SER A 145 0.74 -19.74 -3.35
CA SER A 145 0.75 -21.14 -2.87
C SER A 145 -0.33 -21.41 -1.83
N ALA A 146 -1.28 -20.50 -1.64
CA ALA A 146 -2.26 -20.56 -0.56
C ALA A 146 -3.17 -21.80 -0.62
N ALA A 147 -3.40 -22.37 -1.80
CA ALA A 147 -4.24 -23.55 -2.01
C ALA A 147 -3.43 -24.85 -2.28
N GLY A 148 -2.10 -24.77 -2.40
CA GLY A 148 -1.26 -25.90 -2.79
C GLY A 148 -0.06 -25.49 -3.65
N PRO A 149 0.63 -26.48 -4.27
CA PRO A 149 1.72 -26.22 -5.21
C PRO A 149 1.32 -25.29 -6.36
N TYR A 150 2.30 -24.59 -6.95
CA TYR A 150 2.07 -23.71 -8.09
C TYR A 150 1.75 -24.52 -9.35
N GLU A 151 0.57 -24.29 -9.91
CA GLU A 151 0.16 -24.80 -11.22
C GLU A 151 0.32 -23.72 -12.29
#